data_AF-A0A6M1YWC8-F1
#
_entry.id   AF-A0A6M1YWC8-F1
#
_cell.length_a   1.000
_cell.length_b   1.000
_cell.length_c   1.000
_cell.angle_alpha   90.00
_cell.angle_beta   90.00
_cell.angle_gamma   90.00
#
_symmetry.space_group_name_H-M   'P 1'
#
loop_
_entity.id
_entity.type
_entity.pdbx_description
1 polymer ?
#
loop_
_entity_poly.entity_id
_entity_poly.type
_entity_poly.pdbx_seq_one_letter_code
_entity_poly.pdbx_strand_id
1 'polypeptide(L)'
;MKNLKNILQNFIRGKKRFVSFKYFSLLSLFLMSSIFADLTWQLPAQDVGSPVTDQQDAKIITDNSGANVYIVWKDNPSNVQIIKSNDFGNNWSSPLTLNTTGGGISTSTPQIATDNTGKYVYVVYTFSPGGGSFRILFSRSTDFGQTWLTGASQTTLSPIVSGVPFVTTNNTGQYV
;
A
#
# COMPACT_ATOMS: atom_id res chain seq x y z
N MET A 1 -55.29 36.98 -36.98
CA MET A 1 -53.97 36.64 -37.60
C MET A 1 -53.01 37.84 -37.54
N LYS A 2 -52.59 38.25 -36.33
CA LYS A 2 -51.60 39.30 -36.07
C LYS A 2 -50.75 38.84 -34.88
N ASN A 3 -49.46 38.54 -35.09
CA ASN A 3 -48.34 38.79 -34.15
C ASN A 3 -47.09 37.89 -34.26
N LEU A 4 -46.94 37.05 -35.29
CA LEU A 4 -45.62 36.38 -35.48
C LEU A 4 -44.51 37.32 -35.98
N LYS A 5 -44.83 38.45 -36.62
CA LYS A 5 -43.83 39.41 -37.11
C LYS A 5 -43.21 40.30 -36.02
N ASN A 6 -43.86 40.45 -34.86
CA ASN A 6 -43.35 41.29 -33.76
C ASN A 6 -42.41 40.54 -32.81
N ILE A 7 -42.44 39.21 -32.80
CA ILE A 7 -41.57 38.40 -31.94
C ILE A 7 -40.15 38.31 -32.52
N LEU A 8 -40.00 38.31 -33.85
CA LEU A 8 -38.70 38.25 -34.52
C LEU A 8 -37.96 39.59 -34.61
N GLN A 9 -38.68 40.72 -34.55
CA GLN A 9 -38.05 42.06 -34.60
C GLN A 9 -37.42 42.48 -33.26
N ASN A 10 -37.86 41.89 -32.14
CA ASN A 10 -37.26 42.14 -30.82
C ASN A 10 -35.96 41.34 -30.60
N PHE A 11 -35.60 40.43 -31.50
CA PHE A 11 -34.38 39.63 -31.38
C PHE A 11 -33.13 40.30 -31.99
N ILE A 12 -33.29 41.41 -32.71
CA ILE A 12 -32.19 42.02 -33.50
C ILE A 12 -31.71 43.38 -32.95
N ARG A 13 -32.35 43.96 -31.93
CA ARG A 13 -31.93 45.25 -31.35
C ARG A 13 -31.70 45.19 -29.84
N GLY A 14 -30.50 44.79 -29.41
CA GLY A 14 -30.09 44.98 -28.02
C GLY A 14 -28.82 44.27 -27.54
N LYS A 15 -27.65 44.77 -27.95
CA LYS A 15 -26.31 44.61 -27.32
C LYS A 15 -25.71 43.19 -27.22
N LYS A 16 -24.55 43.05 -27.88
CA LYS A 16 -23.53 41.99 -27.69
C LYS A 16 -23.43 41.54 -26.23
N ARG A 17 -23.61 40.26 -25.95
CA ARG A 17 -22.98 39.60 -24.81
C ARG A 17 -22.31 38.33 -25.32
N PHE A 18 -20.99 38.40 -25.45
CA PHE A 18 -20.13 37.24 -25.53
C PHE A 18 -20.49 36.32 -24.36
N VAL A 19 -21.16 35.20 -24.63
CA VAL A 19 -21.22 34.11 -23.64
C VAL A 19 -19.79 33.61 -23.52
N SER A 20 -19.16 33.98 -22.42
CA SER A 20 -17.71 33.97 -22.28
C SER A 20 -17.16 32.54 -22.28
N PHE A 21 -16.07 32.34 -23.03
CA PHE A 21 -15.18 31.17 -22.96
C PHE A 21 -14.65 30.88 -21.54
N LYS A 22 -14.87 31.81 -20.58
CA LYS A 22 -14.50 31.68 -19.17
C LYS A 22 -15.23 30.52 -18.46
N TYR A 23 -16.44 30.14 -18.87
CA TYR A 23 -17.19 29.09 -18.15
C TYR A 23 -16.77 27.66 -18.51
N PHE A 24 -16.28 27.43 -19.74
CA PHE A 24 -15.80 26.11 -20.17
C PHE A 24 -14.43 25.77 -19.56
N SER A 25 -13.56 26.77 -19.42
CA SER A 25 -12.27 26.64 -18.75
C SER A 25 -12.41 26.40 -17.23
N LEU A 26 -13.40 27.00 -16.57
CA LEU A 26 -13.60 26.81 -15.12
C LEU A 26 -14.17 25.42 -14.78
N LEU A 27 -15.02 24.83 -15.63
CA LEU A 27 -15.50 23.46 -15.42
C LEU A 27 -14.39 22.43 -15.64
N SER A 28 -13.50 22.67 -16.61
CA SER A 28 -12.29 21.87 -16.84
C SER A 28 -11.29 21.98 -15.69
N LEU A 29 -11.10 23.18 -15.11
CA LEU A 29 -10.25 23.37 -13.94
C LEU A 29 -10.82 22.68 -12.70
N PHE A 30 -12.15 22.70 -12.53
CA PHE A 30 -12.81 22.06 -11.39
C PHE A 30 -12.73 20.51 -11.49
N LEU A 31 -12.94 19.95 -12.67
CA LEU A 31 -12.80 18.50 -12.93
C LEU A 31 -11.34 18.02 -12.85
N MET A 32 -10.35 18.83 -13.21
CA MET A 32 -8.94 18.51 -12.97
C MET A 32 -8.57 18.63 -11.48
N SER A 33 -9.13 19.60 -10.75
CA SER A 33 -8.86 19.76 -9.31
C SER A 33 -9.41 18.60 -8.48
N SER A 34 -10.54 17.99 -8.89
CA SER A 34 -11.11 16.82 -8.21
C SER A 34 -10.30 15.53 -8.39
N ILE A 35 -9.41 15.45 -9.39
CA ILE A 35 -8.54 14.27 -9.59
C ILE A 35 -7.29 14.34 -8.69
N PHE A 36 -6.97 15.53 -8.15
CA PHE A 36 -5.86 15.74 -7.21
C PHE A 36 -6.32 16.07 -5.77
N ALA A 37 -7.63 16.21 -5.54
CA ALA A 37 -8.19 16.58 -4.24
C ALA A 37 -8.20 15.44 -3.21
N ASP A 38 -7.94 14.19 -3.63
CA ASP A 38 -7.84 13.05 -2.71
C ASP A 38 -6.53 13.05 -1.88
N LEU A 39 -5.71 14.09 -2.02
CA LEU A 39 -4.57 14.37 -1.16
C LEU A 39 -5.00 15.09 0.14
N THR A 40 -6.02 14.58 0.82
CA THR A 40 -6.24 14.95 2.22
C THR A 40 -5.65 13.84 3.06
N TRP A 41 -4.61 14.15 3.83
CA TRP A 41 -4.21 13.29 4.94
C TRP A 41 -5.45 13.09 5.80
N GLN A 42 -6.08 11.91 5.70
CA GLN A 42 -7.24 11.60 6.51
C GLN A 42 -6.78 11.52 7.96
N LEU A 43 -7.16 12.52 8.74
CA LEU A 43 -6.94 12.56 10.18
C LEU A 43 -8.22 12.07 10.89
N PRO A 44 -8.09 11.29 11.97
CA PRO A 44 -6.84 10.91 12.62
C PRO A 44 -6.12 9.77 11.88
N ALA A 45 -4.78 9.78 11.92
CA ALA A 45 -3.98 8.66 11.48
C ALA A 45 -4.44 7.38 12.22
N GLN A 46 -4.66 6.29 11.49
CA GLN A 46 -5.02 5.01 12.08
C GLN A 46 -3.77 4.36 12.68
N ASP A 47 -3.75 4.18 13.99
CA ASP A 47 -2.77 3.31 14.64
C ASP A 47 -3.17 1.85 14.40
N VAL A 48 -2.32 1.14 13.66
CA VAL A 48 -2.49 -0.27 13.28
C VAL A 48 -1.60 -1.19 14.12
N GLY A 49 -0.81 -0.62 15.03
CA GLY A 49 0.06 -1.33 15.94
C GLY A 49 -0.59 -1.64 17.29
N SER A 50 0.11 -2.40 18.13
CA SER A 50 -0.24 -2.53 19.55
C SER A 50 0.31 -1.32 20.33
N PRO A 51 -0.51 -0.58 21.10
CA PRO A 51 -0.06 0.63 21.80
C PRO A 51 0.91 0.36 22.95
N VAL A 52 1.27 -0.90 23.21
CA VAL A 52 2.00 -1.35 24.39
C VAL A 52 3.43 -1.86 24.06
N THR A 53 3.78 -1.96 22.78
CA THR A 53 5.05 -2.60 22.37
C THR A 53 5.94 -1.65 21.55
N ASP A 54 7.24 -1.84 21.69
CA ASP A 54 8.26 -1.13 20.92
C ASP A 54 8.27 -1.67 19.48
N GLN A 55 7.65 -0.89 18.59
CA GLN A 55 7.53 -1.21 17.17
C GLN A 55 8.60 -0.45 16.39
N GLN A 56 9.45 -1.19 15.69
CA GLN A 56 10.62 -0.64 15.01
C GLN A 56 10.71 -1.13 13.57
N ASP A 57 11.55 -0.43 12.80
CA ASP A 57 12.06 -0.90 11.51
C ASP A 57 11.02 -1.15 10.41
N ALA A 58 9.86 -0.49 10.50
CA ALA A 58 8.77 -0.67 9.55
C ALA A 58 9.20 -0.46 8.08
N LYS A 59 8.58 -1.24 7.19
CA LYS A 59 8.65 -1.10 5.73
C LYS A 59 7.24 -1.19 5.16
N ILE A 60 7.00 -0.41 4.11
CA ILE A 60 5.74 -0.37 3.38
C ILE A 60 5.99 -0.61 1.90
N ILE A 61 5.08 -1.33 1.23
CA ILE A 61 5.06 -1.46 -0.22
C ILE A 61 3.61 -1.52 -0.72
N THR A 62 3.42 -1.14 -1.98
CA THR A 62 2.13 -1.25 -2.68
C THR A 62 2.27 -2.01 -3.98
N ASP A 63 1.15 -2.50 -4.49
CA ASP A 63 1.03 -2.89 -5.90
C ASP A 63 1.05 -1.65 -6.81
N ASN A 64 0.99 -1.86 -8.13
CA ASN A 64 1.02 -0.77 -9.11
C ASN A 64 -0.24 0.10 -9.09
N SER A 65 -1.35 -0.41 -8.54
CA SER A 65 -2.60 0.33 -8.42
C SER A 65 -2.65 1.21 -7.16
N GLY A 66 -1.87 0.87 -6.14
CA GLY A 66 -1.94 1.45 -4.80
C GLY A 66 -3.05 0.85 -3.92
N ALA A 67 -3.94 0.00 -4.47
CA ALA A 67 -5.05 -0.57 -3.72
C ALA A 67 -4.57 -1.59 -2.69
N ASN A 68 -3.58 -2.42 -3.07
CA ASN A 68 -2.99 -3.39 -2.16
C ASN A 68 -1.78 -2.77 -1.48
N VAL A 69 -1.86 -2.60 -0.17
CA VAL A 69 -0.79 -2.03 0.67
C VAL A 69 -0.36 -3.05 1.70
N TYR A 70 0.94 -3.21 1.90
CA TYR A 70 1.51 -4.13 2.88
C TYR A 70 2.49 -3.40 3.77
N ILE A 71 2.35 -3.57 5.08
CA ILE A 71 3.28 -3.02 6.07
C ILE A 71 3.86 -4.19 6.88
N VAL A 72 5.18 -4.26 6.94
CA VAL A 72 5.92 -5.20 7.79
C VAL A 72 6.73 -4.43 8.82
N TRP A 73 6.78 -4.91 10.06
CA TRP A 73 7.57 -4.29 11.11
C TRP A 73 8.08 -5.32 12.10
N LYS A 74 9.00 -4.88 12.95
CA LYS A 74 9.51 -5.64 14.08
C LYS A 74 8.80 -5.17 15.34
N ASP A 75 8.14 -6.09 16.04
CA ASP A 75 7.37 -5.84 17.26
C ASP A 75 8.00 -6.55 18.46
N ASN A 76 7.91 -6.02 19.67
CA ASN A 76 8.55 -6.61 20.87
C ASN A 76 8.10 -8.07 21.12
N PRO A 77 9.01 -9.05 21.41
CA PRO A 77 10.46 -8.95 21.59
C PRO A 77 11.30 -9.19 20.33
N SER A 78 10.84 -8.67 19.19
CA SER A 78 11.36 -8.83 17.82
C SER A 78 10.64 -9.89 16.97
N ASN A 79 9.33 -9.97 17.11
CA ASN A 79 8.43 -10.64 16.17
C ASN A 79 8.32 -9.84 14.87
N VAL A 80 8.29 -10.54 13.74
CA VAL A 80 8.01 -9.93 12.43
C VAL A 80 6.50 -9.96 12.22
N GLN A 81 5.88 -8.79 12.25
CA GLN A 81 4.44 -8.62 12.04
C GLN A 81 4.18 -8.09 10.63
N ILE A 82 3.05 -8.48 10.06
CA ILE A 82 2.56 -7.93 8.80
C ILE A 82 1.06 -7.63 8.86
N ILE A 83 0.66 -6.54 8.23
CA ILE A 83 -0.73 -6.19 7.93
C ILE A 83 -0.86 -5.88 6.45
N LYS A 84 -2.10 -5.91 5.98
CA LYS A 84 -2.44 -5.51 4.63
C LYS A 84 -3.72 -4.68 4.57
N SER A 85 -3.79 -3.85 3.54
CA SER A 85 -4.99 -3.21 3.05
C SER A 85 -5.21 -3.62 1.59
N ASN A 86 -6.46 -3.69 1.17
CA ASN A 86 -6.88 -3.87 -0.22
C ASN A 86 -7.75 -2.72 -0.73
N ASP A 87 -7.74 -1.60 -0.01
CA ASP A 87 -8.57 -0.43 -0.23
C ASP A 87 -7.80 0.88 -0.02
N PHE A 88 -6.56 0.92 -0.52
CA PHE A 88 -5.71 2.12 -0.51
C PHE A 88 -5.31 2.60 0.90
N GLY A 89 -5.27 1.68 1.87
CA GLY A 89 -4.92 1.98 3.26
C GLY A 89 -6.09 2.49 4.11
N ASN A 90 -7.33 2.43 3.61
CA ASN A 90 -8.51 2.85 4.37
C ASN A 90 -8.91 1.86 5.47
N ASN A 91 -8.73 0.55 5.22
CA ASN A 91 -8.92 -0.50 6.21
C ASN A 91 -7.73 -1.47 6.20
N TRP A 92 -7.44 -2.02 7.38
CA TRP A 92 -6.30 -2.91 7.60
C TRP A 92 -6.74 -4.22 8.21
N SER A 93 -6.06 -5.31 7.83
CA SER A 93 -6.19 -6.59 8.50
C SER A 93 -5.66 -6.52 9.94
N SER A 94 -6.04 -7.48 10.78
CA SER A 94 -5.33 -7.71 12.04
C SER A 94 -3.86 -8.10 11.77
N PRO A 95 -2.91 -7.76 12.67
CA PRO A 95 -1.52 -8.17 12.53
C PRO A 95 -1.35 -9.69 12.51
N LEU A 96 -0.51 -10.17 11.59
CA LEU A 96 -0.09 -11.56 11.49
C LEU A 96 1.41 -11.68 11.80
N THR A 97 1.77 -12.59 12.71
CA THR A 97 3.16 -12.89 13.03
C THR A 97 3.75 -13.92 12.06
N LEU A 98 4.91 -13.63 11.46
CA LEU A 98 5.55 -14.49 10.46
C LEU A 98 6.56 -15.49 11.05
N ASN A 99 7.20 -15.16 12.18
CA ASN A 99 8.27 -15.94 12.82
C ASN A 99 7.77 -16.83 13.97
N THR A 100 6.64 -17.53 13.79
CA THR A 100 5.92 -18.24 14.87
C THR A 100 6.60 -19.47 15.44
N THR A 101 7.78 -19.88 14.95
CA THR A 101 8.33 -21.22 15.21
C THR A 101 9.64 -21.18 15.98
N GLY A 102 9.75 -22.03 17.01
CA GLY A 102 11.00 -22.26 17.74
C GLY A 102 11.40 -21.16 18.72
N GLY A 103 10.52 -20.20 19.04
CA GLY A 103 10.78 -19.14 20.02
C GLY A 103 11.91 -18.18 19.64
N GLY A 104 12.33 -18.19 18.37
CA GLY A 104 13.40 -17.34 17.89
C GLY A 104 12.93 -15.95 17.52
N ILE A 105 13.87 -15.01 17.56
CA ILE A 105 13.62 -13.58 17.37
C ILE A 105 14.23 -13.11 16.05
N SER A 106 13.61 -12.09 15.44
CA SER A 106 14.27 -11.34 14.38
C SER A 106 15.35 -10.46 14.95
N THR A 107 16.50 -10.43 14.28
CA THR A 107 17.66 -9.63 14.72
C THR A 107 17.94 -8.46 13.78
N SER A 108 17.15 -8.32 12.71
CA SER A 108 17.33 -7.31 11.67
C SER A 108 16.01 -6.68 11.27
N THR A 109 16.10 -5.54 10.59
CA THR A 109 14.98 -4.94 9.87
C THR A 109 14.41 -5.93 8.84
N PRO A 110 13.10 -6.24 8.87
CA PRO A 110 12.48 -7.03 7.81
C PRO A 110 12.48 -6.26 6.48
N GLN A 111 12.50 -6.97 5.36
CA GLN A 111 12.29 -6.40 4.03
C GLN A 111 11.09 -7.06 3.36
N ILE A 112 10.42 -6.30 2.49
CA ILE A 112 9.22 -6.73 1.78
C ILE A 112 9.30 -6.33 0.30
N ALA A 113 8.83 -7.20 -0.57
CA ALA A 113 8.63 -6.94 -2.00
C ALA A 113 7.30 -7.54 -2.47
N THR A 114 6.72 -6.96 -3.53
CA THR A 114 5.48 -7.45 -4.14
C THR A 114 5.54 -7.30 -5.66
N ASP A 115 4.73 -8.07 -6.38
CA ASP A 115 4.59 -7.90 -7.83
C ASP A 115 3.64 -6.75 -8.19
N ASN A 116 3.55 -6.39 -9.46
CA ASN A 116 2.73 -5.27 -9.90
C ASN A 116 1.23 -5.46 -9.60
N THR A 117 0.77 -6.70 -9.42
CA THR A 117 -0.62 -7.01 -9.10
C THR A 117 -0.89 -7.07 -7.59
N GLY A 118 0.15 -7.15 -6.75
CA GLY A 118 0.01 -7.39 -5.31
C GLY A 118 -0.27 -8.84 -4.93
N LYS A 119 -0.41 -9.77 -5.89
CA LYS A 119 -0.75 -11.16 -5.63
C LYS A 119 0.38 -11.91 -4.93
N TYR A 120 1.62 -11.68 -5.37
CA TYR A 120 2.81 -12.35 -4.87
C TYR A 120 3.59 -11.41 -3.96
N VAL A 121 3.59 -11.71 -2.67
CA VAL A 121 4.24 -10.88 -1.65
C VAL A 121 5.31 -11.69 -0.95
N TYR A 122 6.46 -11.08 -0.73
CA TYR A 122 7.67 -11.72 -0.24
C TYR A 122 8.23 -10.94 0.93
N VAL A 123 8.52 -11.62 2.03
CA VAL A 123 9.15 -11.04 3.21
C VAL A 123 10.39 -11.84 3.56
N VAL A 124 11.52 -11.13 3.73
CA VAL A 124 12.77 -11.71 4.22
C VAL A 124 13.18 -11.06 5.52
N TYR A 125 13.70 -11.86 6.44
CA TYR A 125 14.10 -11.42 7.75
C TYR A 125 15.15 -12.36 8.34
N THR A 126 15.94 -11.88 9.29
CA THR A 126 16.84 -12.75 10.05
C THR A 126 16.06 -13.44 11.17
N PHE A 127 16.52 -14.63 11.55
CA PHE A 127 15.94 -15.40 12.64
C PHE A 127 17.06 -16.01 13.46
N SER A 128 17.05 -15.77 14.76
CA SER A 128 17.91 -16.47 15.71
C SER A 128 17.06 -17.34 16.65
N PRO A 129 17.20 -18.68 16.61
CA PRO A 129 16.59 -19.58 17.60
C PRO A 129 17.32 -19.57 18.95
N GLY A 130 18.32 -18.70 19.14
CA GLY A 130 19.24 -18.71 20.29
C GLY A 130 20.57 -19.39 20.00
N GLY A 131 21.49 -19.34 20.97
CA GLY A 131 22.79 -20.04 20.89
C GLY A 131 23.75 -19.52 19.81
N GLY A 132 23.62 -18.25 19.38
CA GLY A 132 24.50 -17.64 18.37
C GLY A 132 24.26 -18.11 16.93
N SER A 133 23.19 -18.88 16.67
CA SER A 133 22.80 -19.28 15.32
C SER A 133 21.94 -18.20 14.65
N PHE A 134 22.22 -17.90 13.38
CA PHE A 134 21.49 -16.91 12.60
C PHE A 134 21.11 -17.48 11.24
N ARG A 135 19.84 -17.34 10.87
CA ARG A 135 19.30 -17.77 9.59
C ARG A 135 18.67 -16.60 8.89
N ILE A 136 18.73 -16.59 7.56
CA ILE A 136 17.83 -15.77 6.75
C ILE A 136 16.61 -16.63 6.43
N LEU A 137 15.45 -16.18 6.88
CA LEU A 137 14.16 -16.80 6.57
C LEU A 137 13.44 -15.99 5.49
N PHE A 138 12.64 -16.72 4.74
CA PHE A 138 11.83 -16.24 3.66
C PHE A 138 10.38 -16.71 3.86
N SER A 139 9.45 -15.77 3.82
CA SER A 139 8.01 -16.01 3.81
C SER A 139 7.41 -15.44 2.54
N ARG A 140 6.44 -16.17 1.97
CA ARG A 140 5.75 -15.79 0.74
C ARG A 140 4.25 -15.95 0.91
N SER A 141 3.52 -15.01 0.33
CA SER A 141 2.10 -15.14 -0.01
C SER A 141 1.93 -15.18 -1.53
N THR A 142 0.96 -15.95 -2.00
CA THR A 142 0.58 -16.04 -3.42
C THR A 142 -0.89 -15.68 -3.66
N ASP A 143 -1.53 -15.08 -2.65
CA ASP A 143 -2.98 -14.82 -2.56
C ASP A 143 -3.29 -13.45 -1.95
N PHE A 144 -2.50 -12.44 -2.30
CA PHE A 144 -2.66 -11.06 -1.85
C PHE A 144 -2.50 -10.89 -0.33
N GLY A 145 -1.58 -11.65 0.26
CA GLY A 145 -1.28 -11.61 1.69
C GLY A 145 -2.35 -12.25 2.58
N GLN A 146 -3.27 -13.04 2.01
CA GLN A 146 -4.29 -13.74 2.81
C GLN A 146 -3.69 -14.91 3.59
N THR A 147 -2.78 -15.66 2.96
CA THR A 147 -2.02 -16.74 3.60
C THR A 147 -0.53 -16.56 3.36
N TRP A 148 0.26 -17.07 4.31
CA TRP A 148 1.71 -16.91 4.34
C TRP A 148 2.40 -18.23 4.68
N LEU A 149 3.56 -18.47 4.06
CA LEU A 149 4.47 -19.53 4.51
C LEU A 149 5.01 -19.17 5.89
N THR A 150 4.63 -19.95 6.91
CA THR A 150 5.11 -19.79 8.28
C THR A 150 5.84 -21.04 8.75
N GLY A 151 6.72 -20.84 9.73
CA GLY A 151 7.41 -21.92 10.43
C GLY A 151 8.21 -22.87 9.56
N ALA A 152 7.99 -24.17 9.73
CA ALA A 152 8.75 -25.21 9.02
C ALA A 152 8.62 -25.13 7.49
N SER A 153 7.57 -24.46 6.98
CA SER A 153 7.38 -24.23 5.55
C SER A 153 8.20 -23.06 5.01
N GLN A 154 8.89 -22.29 5.86
CA GLN A 154 9.79 -21.22 5.44
C GLN A 154 11.11 -21.80 4.92
N THR A 155 11.59 -21.24 3.82
CA THR A 155 12.88 -21.65 3.24
C THR A 155 14.00 -20.92 3.95
N THR A 156 15.01 -21.67 4.43
CA THR A 156 16.26 -21.09 4.94
C THR A 156 17.17 -20.79 3.75
N LEU A 157 17.50 -19.51 3.53
CA LEU A 157 18.35 -19.10 2.41
C LEU A 157 19.84 -19.25 2.71
N SER A 158 20.25 -19.20 3.99
CA SER A 158 21.61 -19.51 4.41
C SER A 158 21.67 -19.79 5.93
N PRO A 159 22.45 -20.80 6.38
CA PRO A 159 22.49 -21.21 7.79
C PRO A 159 23.41 -20.36 8.69
N ILE A 160 24.26 -19.48 8.13
CA ILE A 160 25.20 -18.64 8.92
C ILE A 160 25.44 -17.31 8.17
N VAL A 161 24.58 -16.30 8.40
CA VAL A 161 24.85 -14.93 7.94
C VAL A 161 24.37 -13.93 8.99
N SER A 162 25.21 -12.95 9.30
CA SER A 162 24.82 -11.71 9.98
C SER A 162 24.74 -10.61 8.93
N GLY A 163 23.55 -10.08 8.68
CA GLY A 163 23.32 -9.03 7.68
C GLY A 163 21.82 -8.71 7.53
N VAL A 164 21.50 -7.55 6.96
CA VAL A 164 20.13 -7.20 6.60
C VAL A 164 19.85 -7.84 5.23
N PRO A 165 18.98 -8.87 5.14
CA PRO A 165 18.63 -9.46 3.86
C PRO A 165 17.82 -8.45 3.05
N PHE A 166 17.89 -8.50 1.72
CA PHE A 166 17.04 -7.73 0.81
C PHE A 166 16.30 -8.65 -0.14
N VAL A 167 15.12 -8.23 -0.57
CA VAL A 167 14.27 -8.98 -1.50
C VAL A 167 13.73 -8.04 -2.57
N THR A 168 13.68 -8.52 -3.81
CA THR A 168 13.07 -7.82 -4.95
C THR A 168 12.29 -8.80 -5.81
N THR A 169 11.43 -8.30 -6.67
CA THR A 169 10.50 -9.06 -7.51
C THR A 169 10.54 -8.48 -8.92
N ASN A 170 10.32 -9.32 -9.93
CA ASN A 170 9.99 -8.83 -11.27
C ASN A 170 8.50 -8.44 -11.35
N ASN A 171 8.08 -7.85 -12.48
CA ASN A 171 6.71 -7.38 -12.70
C ASN A 171 5.62 -8.47 -12.58
N THR A 172 5.99 -9.75 -12.65
CA THR A 172 5.07 -10.90 -12.54
C THR A 172 5.23 -11.68 -11.23
N GLY A 173 6.11 -11.22 -10.34
CA GLY A 173 6.39 -11.88 -9.06
C GLY A 173 7.02 -13.26 -9.16
N GLN A 174 7.63 -13.65 -10.29
CA GLN A 174 8.12 -15.02 -10.52
C GLN A 174 9.62 -15.23 -10.28
N TYR A 175 10.39 -14.17 -9.97
CA TYR A 175 11.82 -14.28 -9.70
C TYR A 175 12.16 -13.42 -8.49
N VAL A 176 12.51 -14.09 -7.38
CA VAL A 176 12.82 -13.54 -6.06
C VAL A 176 14.07 -14.20 -5.53
#